data_AF-A0A8J6S5Y1-F1
#
_entry.id   AF-A0A8J6S5Y1-F1
#
_cell.length_a   1.000
_cell.length_b   1.000
_cell.length_c   1.000
_cell.angle_alpha   90.00
_cell.angle_beta   90.00
_cell.angle_gamma   90.00
#
_symmetry.space_group_name_H-M   'P 1'
#
loop_
_entity.id
_entity.type
_entity.pdbx_description
1 polymer ?
#
loop_
_entity_poly.entity_id
_entity_poly.type
_entity_poly.pdbx_seq_one_letter_code
_entity_poly.pdbx_strand_id
1 'polypeptide(L)' 'MIDHNRLFKELLTTFFVEFIDLFLPDVVTYLECNSIEFLDKEVFTDVTAGERYEAD' A
#
# COMPACT_ATOMS: atom_id res chain seq x y z
N MET A 1 -8.08 14.75 -18.94
CA MET A 1 -7.84 13.36 -18.50
C MET A 1 -7.31 13.44 -17.10
N ILE A 2 -7.98 12.80 -16.15
CA ILE A 2 -7.52 12.75 -14.76
C ILE A 2 -6.47 11.65 -14.69
N ASP A 3 -5.28 11.96 -14.19
CA ASP A 3 -4.25 10.96 -13.91
C ASP A 3 -4.67 10.13 -12.69
N HIS A 4 -5.54 9.15 -12.92
CA HIS A 4 -6.04 8.24 -11.89
C HIS A 4 -4.91 7.53 -11.16
N ASN A 5 -3.83 7.16 -11.86
CA ASN A 5 -2.65 6.55 -11.25
C ASN A 5 -1.97 7.48 -10.24
N ARG A 6 -1.86 8.78 -10.58
CA ARG A 6 -1.28 9.78 -9.68
C ARG A 6 -2.16 10.00 -8.45
N LEU A 7 -3.46 10.18 -8.66
CA LEU A 7 -4.41 10.38 -7.56
C LEU A 7 -4.51 9.16 -6.65
N PHE A 8 -4.45 7.95 -7.22
CA PHE A 8 -4.46 6.72 -6.43
C PHE A 8 -3.19 6.57 -5.60
N LYS A 9 -2.00 6.83 -6.19
CA LYS A 9 -0.74 6.87 -5.44
C LYS A 9 -0.79 7.88 -4.30
N GLU A 10 -1.30 9.09 -4.56
CA GLU A 10 -1.43 10.14 -3.55
C GLU A 10 -2.38 9.75 -2.41
N LEU A 11 -3.53 9.18 -2.76
CA LEU A 11 -4.50 8.67 -1.78
C LEU A 11 -3.86 7.57 -0.91
N LEU A 12 -3.24 6.56 -1.54
CA LEU A 12 -2.61 5.48 -0.81
C LEU A 12 -1.50 6.00 0.12
N THR A 13 -0.62 6.85 -0.38
CA THR A 13 0.52 7.40 0.38
C THR A 13 0.05 8.23 1.58
N THR A 14 -1.07 8.96 1.43
CA THR A 14 -1.61 9.83 2.47
C THR A 14 -2.40 9.05 3.53
N PHE A 15 -3.16 8.05 3.11
CA PHE A 15 -4.11 7.34 3.99
C PHE A 15 -3.70 5.90 4.34
N PHE A 16 -2.48 5.48 3.99
CA PHE A 16 -2.04 4.09 4.22
C PHE A 16 -2.13 3.66 5.68
N VAL A 17 -1.63 4.49 6.60
CA VAL A 17 -1.63 4.16 8.04
C VAL A 17 -3.05 4.08 8.58
N GLU A 18 -3.90 5.05 8.23
CA GLU A 18 -5.33 5.06 8.60
C GLU A 18 -6.05 3.82 8.06
N PHE A 19 -5.71 3.38 6.85
CA PHE A 19 -6.25 2.15 6.28
C PHE A 19 -5.83 0.92 7.09
N ILE A 20 -4.53 0.77 7.41
CA ILE A 20 -4.08 -0.38 8.21
C ILE A 20 -4.69 -0.33 9.62
N ASP A 21 -4.88 0.84 10.23
CA ASP A 21 -5.54 0.97 11.54
C ASP A 21 -7.00 0.51 11.51
N LEU A 22 -7.73 0.91 10.46
CA LEU A 22 -9.15 0.64 10.33
C LEU A 22 -9.46 -0.84 9.98
N PHE A 23 -8.56 -1.49 9.24
CA PHE A 23 -8.75 -2.86 8.75
C PHE A 23 -7.93 -3.92 9.52
N LEU A 24 -6.77 -3.54 10.07
CA LEU A 24 -5.77 -4.42 10.67
C LEU A 24 -5.15 -3.76 11.94
N PRO A 25 -5.96 -3.48 12.97
CA PRO A 25 -5.49 -2.76 14.17
C PRO A 25 -4.36 -3.48 14.91
N ASP A 26 -4.35 -4.82 14.89
CA ASP A 26 -3.25 -5.60 15.46
C ASP A 26 -1.92 -5.37 14.71
N VAL A 27 -1.96 -5.15 13.40
CA VAL A 27 -0.77 -4.93 12.57
C VAL A 27 -0.18 -3.55 12.81
N VAL A 28 -1.01 -2.53 13.04
CA VAL A 28 -0.56 -1.16 13.38
C VAL A 28 0.34 -1.16 14.61
N THR A 29 0.08 -2.02 15.59
CA THR A 29 0.90 -2.12 16.80
C THR A 29 2.34 -2.54 16.51
N TYR A 30 2.57 -3.26 15.41
CA TYR A 30 3.90 -3.69 14.96
C TYR A 30 4.46 -2.80 13.84
N LEU A 31 3.70 -1.83 13.36
CA LEU A 31 4.06 -0.96 12.25
C LEU A 31 4.76 0.29 12.77
N GLU A 32 6.00 0.51 12.34
CA GLU A 32 6.72 1.76 12.61
C GLU A 32 6.27 2.86 11.63
N CYS A 33 5.17 3.56 11.95
CA CYS A 33 4.57 4.58 11.07
C CYS A 33 5.53 5.70 10.64
N ASN A 34 6.54 6.01 11.46
CA ASN A 34 7.55 7.03 11.15
C ASN A 34 8.63 6.54 10.17
N SER A 35 8.68 5.24 9.87
CA SER A 35 9.67 4.62 9.00
C SER A 35 9.06 4.01 7.74
N ILE A 36 7.80 4.32 7.43
CA ILE A 36 7.13 3.82 6.22
C ILE A 36 7.72 4.53 5.00
N GLU A 37 8.38 3.75 4.14
CA GLU A 37 8.88 4.21 2.86
C GLU A 37 8.06 3.57 1.73
N PHE A 38 7.43 4.41 0.90
CA PHE A 38 6.68 3.94 -0.26
C PHE A 38 7.63 3.69 -1.42
N LEU A 39 7.78 2.43 -1.79
CA LEU A 39 8.62 2.01 -2.90
C LEU A 39 7.87 2.24 -4.22
N ASP A 40 8.35 3.17 -5.04
CA ASP A 40 7.69 3.60 -6.29
C ASP A 40 7.69 2.52 -7.41
N LYS A 41 8.60 1.54 -7.32
CA LYS A 41 8.80 0.51 -8.35
C LYS A 41 8.64 -0.89 -7.77
N GLU A 42 7.48 -1.49 -8.01
CA GLU A 42 7.28 -2.95 -8.16
C GLU A 42 8.09 -3.85 -7.22
N VAL A 43 8.19 -3.52 -5.94
CA VAL A 43 8.63 -4.51 -4.95
C VAL A 43 7.40 -5.32 -4.57
N PHE A 44 7.03 -6.22 -5.50
CA PHE A 44 6.19 -7.37 -5.22
C PHE A 44 6.92 -8.20 -4.16
N THR A 45 6.81 -7.78 -2.90
CA THR A 45 7.13 -8.68 -1.81
C THR A 45 5.97 -9.67 -1.82
N ASP A 46 6.26 -10.85 -2.37
CA ASP A 46 5.44 -12.06 -2.45
C ASP A 46 5.01 -12.46 -1.03
N VAL A 47 4.09 -11.67 -0.46
CA VAL A 47 3.57 -11.84 0.89
C VAL A 47 2.13 -12.24 0.70
N THR A 48 1.95 -13.55 0.78
CA THR A 48 0.71 -14.32 0.80
C THR A 48 -0.02 -14.50 -0.53
N ALA A 49 0.09 -15.73 -1.05
CA ALA A 49 -0.73 -16.36 -2.06
C ALA A 49 -0.43 -15.97 -3.52
N GLY A 50 0.36 -16.83 -4.17
CA GLY A 50 0.60 -16.76 -5.60
C GLY A 50 -0.68 -16.94 -6.40
N GLU A 51 -1.06 -15.89 -7.12
CA GLU A 51 -1.56 -15.96 -8.49
C GLU A 51 -1.21 -14.62 -9.15
N ARG A 52 -0.30 -14.66 -10.13
CA ARG A 52 0.06 -13.50 -10.93
C ARG A 52 -1.11 -13.18 -11.85
N TYR A 53 -1.80 -12.09 -11.59
CA TYR A 53 -2.69 -11.48 -12.57
C TYR A 53 -1.92 -10.40 -13.31
N GLU A 54 -1.39 -10.75 -14.49
CA GLU A 54 -1.09 -9.77 -15.53
C GLU A 54 -2.44 -9.34 -16.12
N ALA A 55 -2.86 -8.10 -15.86
CA ALA A 55 -3.95 -7.47 -16.59
C ALA A 55 -3.34 -6.41 -17.51
N ASP A 56 -3.57 -6.60 -18.81
CA ASP A 56 -3.24 -5.70 -19.93
C ASP A 56 -3.83 -4.28 -19.74
#